data_AF-A0A1G8ITC8-F1
#
_entry.id   AF-A0A1G8ITC8-F1
#
_cell.length_a   1.000
_cell.length_b   1.000
_cell.length_c   1.000
_cell.angle_alpha   90.00
_cell.angle_beta   90.00
_cell.angle_gamma   90.00
#
_symmetry.space_group_name_H-M   'P 1'
#
loop_
_entity.id
_entity.type
_entity.pdbx_description
1 polymer ?
#
loop_
_entity_poly.entity_id
_entity_poly.type
_entity_poly.pdbx_seq_one_letter_code
_entity_poly.pdbx_strand_id
1 'polypeptide(L)' 'MYALIFRSLPGPLWLRIIWAILLIAAALAVLVTWVFPWLSQFSPLTDSTIGASA' A
#
# COMPACT_ATOMS: atom_id res chain seq x y z
N MET A 1 37.39 -5.05 -18.78
CA MET A 1 37.50 -5.02 -17.30
C MET A 1 36.64 -3.90 -16.68
N TYR A 2 35.32 -3.96 -16.87
CA TYR A 2 34.31 -3.26 -16.04
C TYR A 2 33.14 -4.21 -15.69
N ALA A 3 33.21 -5.48 -16.11
CA ALA A 3 32.12 -6.44 -16.04
C ALA A 3 31.82 -6.97 -14.62
N LEU A 4 32.74 -6.77 -13.67
CA LEU A 4 32.53 -7.18 -12.26
C LEU A 4 31.73 -6.13 -11.46
N ILE A 5 31.82 -4.85 -11.83
CA ILE A 5 31.05 -3.77 -11.15
C ILE A 5 29.57 -3.82 -11.53
N PHE A 6 29.25 -4.19 -12.78
CA PHE A 6 27.86 -4.43 -13.22
C PHE A 6 27.28 -5.78 -12.76
N ARG A 7 28.09 -6.64 -12.12
CA ARG A 7 27.65 -7.93 -11.55
C ARG A 7 27.25 -7.81 -10.07
N SER A 8 27.70 -6.76 -9.37
CA SER A 8 27.51 -6.58 -7.92
C SER A 8 26.25 -5.83 -7.51
N LEU A 9 25.39 -5.42 -8.45
CA LEU A 9 24.07 -4.88 -8.11
C LEU A 9 23.06 -6.05 -8.09
N PRO A 10 22.61 -6.50 -6.90
CA PRO A 10 21.78 -7.69 -6.77
C PRO A 10 20.38 -7.39 -7.33
N GLY A 11 20.17 -7.83 -8.57
CA GLY A 11 18.88 -7.85 -9.27
C GLY A 11 18.81 -6.91 -10.49
N PRO A 12 18.27 -7.37 -11.64
CA PRO A 12 17.96 -6.49 -12.76
C PRO A 12 17.03 -5.36 -12.28
N LEU A 13 17.18 -4.16 -12.86
CA LEU A 13 16.40 -2.97 -12.51
C LEU A 13 14.88 -3.27 -12.44
N TRP A 14 14.40 -4.15 -13.30
CA TRP A 14 13.02 -4.67 -13.31
C TRP A 14 12.60 -5.39 -12.03
N LEU A 15 13.47 -6.20 -11.41
CA LEU A 15 13.15 -6.91 -10.19
C LEU A 15 12.95 -5.93 -9.01
N ARG A 16 13.76 -4.86 -8.96
CA ARG A 16 13.62 -3.80 -7.96
C ARG A 16 12.30 -3.04 -8.13
N ILE A 17 11.89 -2.79 -9.38
CA ILE A 17 10.59 -2.18 -9.70
C ILE A 17 9.43 -3.07 -9.24
N ILE A 18 9.49 -4.38 -9.53
CA ILE A 18 8.45 -5.33 -9.11
C ILE A 18 8.29 -5.33 -7.59
N TRP A 19 9.40 -5.40 -6.84
CA TRP A 19 9.36 -5.35 -5.38
C TRP A 19 8.81 -4.02 -4.84
N ALA A 20 9.17 -2.89 -5.44
CA ALA A 20 8.64 -1.59 -5.06
C ALA A 20 7.12 -1.51 -5.29
N ILE A 21 6.64 -1.96 -6.44
CA ILE A 21 5.20 -2.02 -6.76
C ILE A 21 4.48 -2.94 -5.78
N LEU A 22 5.05 -4.11 -5.48
CA LEU A 22 4.46 -5.07 -4.56
C LEU A 22 4.35 -4.50 -3.14
N LEU A 23 5.35 -3.77 -2.66
CA LEU A 23 5.29 -3.07 -1.38
C LEU A 23 4.23 -1.97 -1.35
N ILE A 24 4.09 -1.20 -2.43
CA ILE A 24 3.04 -0.17 -2.54
C ILE A 24 1.65 -0.83 -2.54
N ALA A 25 1.46 -1.88 -3.33
CA ALA A 25 0.20 -2.63 -3.37
C ALA A 25 -0.14 -3.24 -2.00
N ALA A 26 0.84 -3.81 -1.31
CA ALA A 26 0.66 -4.33 0.04
C ALA A 26 0.29 -3.22 1.04
N ALA A 27 0.95 -2.05 0.97
CA ALA A 27 0.61 -0.92 1.82
C ALA A 27 -0.82 -0.42 1.56
N LEU A 28 -1.23 -0.30 0.29
CA LEU A 28 -2.60 0.07 -0.07
C LEU A 28 -3.62 -0.94 0.44
N ALA A 29 -3.33 -2.24 0.30
CA ALA A 29 -4.19 -3.30 0.81
C ALA A 29 -4.36 -3.18 2.33
N VAL A 30 -3.26 -3.03 3.08
CA VAL A 30 -3.26 -2.81 4.54
C VAL A 30 -4.07 -1.56 4.91
N LEU A 31 -3.90 -0.48 4.17
CA LEU A 31 -4.64 0.75 4.42
C LEU A 31 -6.15 0.53 4.26
N VAL A 32 -6.57 -0.09 3.16
CA VAL A 32 -8.00 -0.29 2.88
C VAL A 32 -8.63 -1.33 3.82
N THR A 33 -7.94 -2.43 4.11
CA THR A 33 -8.51 -3.53 4.90
C THR A 33 -8.45 -3.30 6.40
N TRP A 34 -7.47 -2.55 6.90
CA TRP A 34 -7.27 -2.35 8.34
C TRP A 34 -7.32 -0.90 8.77
N VAL A 35 -6.58 0.00 8.11
CA VAL A 35 -6.46 1.39 8.57
C VAL A 35 -7.77 2.15 8.37
N PHE A 36 -8.40 2.04 7.21
CA PHE A 36 -9.69 2.68 6.91
C PHE A 36 -10.82 2.27 7.87
N PRO A 37 -11.09 0.97 8.12
CA PRO A 37 -12.14 0.59 9.05
C PRO A 37 -11.83 0.95 10.50
N TRP A 38 -10.56 1.00 10.89
CA TRP A 38 -10.16 1.54 12.19
C TRP A 38 -10.42 3.05 12.27
N LEU A 39 -10.04 3.81 11.24
CA LEU A 39 -10.22 5.26 11.18
C LEU A 39 -11.70 5.65 11.12
N SER A 40 -12.55 4.84 10.47
CA SER A 40 -13.99 5.10 10.37
C SER A 40 -14.70 5.10 11.72
N GLN A 41 -14.12 4.45 12.75
CA GLN A 41 -14.66 4.50 14.12
C GLN A 41 -14.55 5.90 14.74
N PHE A 42 -13.61 6.71 14.27
CA PHE A 42 -13.36 8.06 14.76
C PHE A 42 -13.93 9.14 13.83
N SER A 43 -14.47 8.74 12.68
CA SER A 43 -14.97 9.66 11.65
C SER A 43 -16.48 9.86 11.81
N PRO A 44 -16.94 11.02 12.33
CA PRO A 44 -18.37 11.34 12.47
C PRO A 44 -19.08 11.55 11.12
N LEU A 45 -18.34 11.53 10.00
CA LEU A 45 -18.89 11.63 8.65
C LEU A 45 -19.29 10.26 8.06
N THR A 46 -18.96 9.17 8.74
CA THR A 46 -19.27 7.80 8.28
C THR A 46 -20.58 7.28 8.87
N ASP A 47 -21.21 8.05 9.76
CA ASP A 47 -22.54 7.76 10.30
C ASP A 47 -23.60 7.83 9.20
N SER A 48 -24.36 6.74 9.06
CA SER A 48 -25.45 6.67 8.09
C SER A 48 -26.61 7.55 8.54
N THR A 49 -26.84 8.68 7.86
CA THR A 49 -27.96 9.59 8.19
C THR A 49 -29.33 9.02 7.78
N ILE A 50 -29.37 7.89 7.08
CA ILE A 50 -30.60 7.24 6.61
C ILE A 50 -31.03 6.22 7.68
N GLY A 51 -31.97 6.63 8.54
CA GLY A 51 -32.49 5.86 9.68
C GLY A 51 -32.69 6.70 10.96
N ALA A 52 -32.10 7.90 11.04
CA ALA A 52 -32.21 8.79 12.20
C ALA A 52 -33.49 9.65 12.25
N SER A 53 -34.31 9.60 11.20
CA SER A 53 -35.57 10.36 11.07
C SER A 53 -36.73 9.38 10.93
N ALA A 54 -37.17 8.81 12.04
CA ALA A 54 -38.47 8.16 12.21
C ALA A 54 -39.07 8.59 13.56
#